data_AF-A0A9D4FPY8-F1
#
_entry.id   AF-A0A9D4FPY8-F1
#
_cell.length_a   1.000
_cell.length_b   1.000
_cell.length_c   1.000
_cell.angle_alpha   90.00
_cell.angle_beta   90.00
_cell.angle_gamma   90.00
#
_symmetry.space_group_name_H-M   'P 1'
#
loop_
_entity.id
_entity.type
_entity.pdbx_description
1 polymer ?
#
loop_
_entity_poly.entity_id
_entity_poly.type
_entity_poly.pdbx_seq_one_letter_code
_entity_poly.pdbx_strand_id
1 'polypeptide(L)'
;MIIIIALPRNSTFNPDIVYTFPIVTVDERYTDEISFQLDIRFPRTKHGWWSNYVLPSVKVIVDDDRAYEYRTCHSHIDPHMKTIDGLYYEQQHSAGAYMLYWNTFYDIEVQQKTHDCWGVAICACGVAVRAGKDVFMINKCGGLNYMDFTQCGEGGILEVIPLNSGEYRILTPIGTKIQVSVLYDSNMNIEIIMAPKDFNNTDGLCGSFDNDTKNDFKHYNSNTITDHTTHHPNEFSDSWNMELTSDEIFRKKNLFREANRTLEYWKTRNQMYLSKLQRHWINYPNEVSCKNWL
;
A
#
# COMPACT_ATOMS: atom_id res chain seq x y z
N MET A 1 -13.18 -9.33 -16.68
CA MET A 1 -12.83 -9.75 -15.30
C MET A 1 -13.10 -11.23 -15.16
N ILE A 2 -12.06 -12.05 -14.96
CA ILE A 2 -12.20 -13.50 -14.72
C ILE A 2 -11.91 -13.72 -13.24
N ILE A 3 -12.93 -14.09 -12.47
CA ILE A 3 -12.76 -14.48 -11.06
C ILE A 3 -12.54 -15.99 -11.04
N ILE A 4 -11.34 -16.44 -10.69
CA ILE A 4 -11.02 -17.86 -10.52
C ILE A 4 -11.05 -18.19 -9.04
N ILE A 5 -12.05 -18.95 -8.62
CA ILE A 5 -12.19 -19.46 -7.26
C ILE A 5 -11.54 -20.84 -7.19
N ALA A 6 -10.40 -20.95 -6.51
CA ALA A 6 -9.70 -22.22 -6.29
C ALA A 6 -9.98 -22.77 -4.88
N LEU A 7 -10.55 -23.98 -4.80
CA LEU A 7 -10.71 -24.70 -3.53
C LEU A 7 -9.44 -25.53 -3.22
N PRO A 8 -9.04 -25.65 -1.93
CA PRO A 8 -7.95 -26.53 -1.52
C PRO A 8 -8.18 -27.98 -1.97
N ARG A 9 -7.11 -28.67 -2.41
CA ARG A 9 -7.18 -30.06 -2.93
C ARG A 9 -7.77 -31.09 -1.95
N ASN A 10 -7.84 -30.79 -0.65
CA ASN A 10 -8.33 -31.69 0.41
C ASN A 10 -9.43 -31.08 1.29
N SER A 11 -10.05 -29.96 0.92
CA SER A 11 -11.20 -29.45 1.67
C SER A 11 -12.47 -30.19 1.22
N THR A 12 -13.09 -30.95 2.12
CA THR A 12 -14.51 -31.30 1.99
C THR A 12 -15.30 -30.00 2.06
N PHE A 13 -15.82 -29.54 0.92
CA PHE A 13 -16.62 -28.33 0.86
C PHE A 13 -17.90 -28.55 1.68
N ASN A 14 -18.02 -27.85 2.81
CA ASN A 14 -19.20 -27.87 3.66
C ASN A 14 -20.17 -26.78 3.16
N PRO A 15 -21.40 -27.14 2.73
CA PRO A 15 -22.40 -26.18 2.24
C PRO A 15 -22.87 -25.18 3.30
N ASP A 16 -22.61 -25.45 4.59
CA ASP A 16 -22.95 -24.54 5.70
C ASP A 16 -21.85 -23.49 5.98
N ILE A 17 -20.74 -23.52 5.23
CA ILE A 17 -19.62 -22.57 5.40
C ILE A 17 -19.74 -21.44 4.38
N VAL A 18 -19.78 -20.20 4.89
CA VAL A 18 -19.68 -18.98 4.08
C VAL A 18 -18.21 -18.76 3.70
N TYR A 19 -17.92 -18.74 2.40
CA TYR A 19 -16.60 -18.39 1.87
C TYR A 19 -16.59 -16.94 1.43
N THR A 20 -15.73 -16.14 2.05
CA THR A 20 -15.56 -14.72 1.72
C THR A 20 -14.32 -14.53 0.86
N PHE A 21 -14.46 -13.85 -0.28
CA PHE A 21 -13.35 -13.47 -1.15
C PHE A 21 -13.29 -11.93 -1.22
N PRO A 22 -12.13 -11.31 -1.00
CA PRO A 22 -11.99 -9.88 -1.22
C PRO A 22 -12.10 -9.57 -2.72
N ILE A 23 -13.05 -8.70 -3.08
CA ILE A 23 -13.11 -8.09 -4.41
C ILE A 23 -12.36 -6.77 -4.31
N VAL A 24 -11.33 -6.60 -5.15
CA VAL A 24 -10.56 -5.36 -5.29
C VAL A 24 -10.74 -4.88 -6.72
N THR A 25 -11.08 -3.62 -6.91
CA THR A 25 -11.16 -3.01 -8.23
C THR A 25 -9.74 -2.74 -8.74
N VAL A 26 -9.43 -3.19 -9.96
CA VAL A 26 -8.09 -3.06 -10.59
C VAL A 26 -8.07 -1.98 -11.68
N ASP A 27 -9.13 -1.20 -11.85
CA ASP A 27 -9.16 -0.16 -12.88
C ASP A 27 -9.95 1.08 -12.41
N GLU A 28 -9.33 2.24 -12.55
CA GLU A 28 -9.86 3.59 -12.22
C GLU A 28 -10.72 4.18 -13.35
N ARG A 29 -11.09 3.39 -14.37
CA ARG A 29 -11.69 3.91 -15.62
C ARG A 29 -13.21 3.84 -15.71
N TYR A 30 -13.90 3.71 -14.58
CA TYR A 30 -15.35 3.62 -14.61
C TYR A 30 -15.97 4.50 -13.53
N THR A 31 -16.65 5.56 -13.98
CA THR A 31 -17.32 6.58 -13.17
C THR A 31 -18.79 6.24 -12.85
N ASP A 32 -19.23 5.04 -13.22
CA ASP A 32 -20.62 4.61 -13.12
C ASP A 32 -20.76 3.43 -12.14
N GLU A 33 -21.95 3.25 -11.57
CA GLU A 33 -22.30 2.11 -10.72
C GLU A 33 -22.16 0.79 -11.52
N ILE A 34 -20.99 0.16 -11.45
CA ILE A 34 -20.75 -1.08 -12.17
C ILE A 34 -21.33 -2.23 -11.36
N SER A 35 -22.27 -2.95 -11.97
CA SER A 35 -22.70 -4.24 -11.44
C SER A 35 -22.06 -5.38 -12.22
N PHE A 36 -21.44 -6.31 -11.50
CA PHE A 36 -20.93 -7.55 -12.07
C PHE A 36 -21.86 -8.70 -11.73
N GLN A 37 -22.12 -9.55 -12.72
CA GLN A 37 -22.80 -10.83 -12.51
C GLN A 37 -21.73 -11.91 -12.33
N LEU A 38 -21.57 -12.40 -11.10
CA LEU A 38 -20.60 -13.45 -10.80
C LEU A 38 -21.27 -14.82 -10.97
N ASP A 39 -20.84 -15.56 -11.99
CA ASP A 39 -21.24 -16.94 -12.24
C ASP A 39 -20.16 -17.91 -11.74
N ILE A 40 -20.46 -18.66 -10.68
CA ILE A 40 -19.58 -19.71 -10.18
C ILE A 40 -20.03 -21.05 -10.77
N ARG A 41 -19.15 -21.71 -11.52
CA ARG A 41 -19.42 -22.99 -12.18
C ARG A 41 -18.50 -24.07 -11.65
N PHE A 42 -19.06 -25.24 -11.35
CA PHE A 42 -18.29 -26.43 -10.98
C PHE A 42 -18.08 -27.33 -12.21
N PRO A 43 -16.87 -27.35 -12.82
CA PRO A 43 -16.57 -28.33 -13.86
C PRO A 43 -16.54 -29.74 -13.27
N ARG A 44 -16.81 -30.76 -14.11
CA ARG A 44 -16.95 -32.19 -13.73
C ARG A 44 -16.06 -32.58 -12.54
N THR A 45 -16.70 -32.75 -11.39
CA THR A 45 -16.07 -33.26 -10.17
C THR A 45 -16.12 -34.78 -10.15
N LYS A 46 -15.14 -35.42 -9.50
CA LYS A 46 -15.15 -36.89 -9.25
C LYS A 46 -16.39 -37.37 -8.50
N HIS A 47 -17.05 -36.48 -7.75
CA HIS A 47 -18.31 -36.75 -7.07
C HIS A 47 -19.49 -36.19 -7.89
N GLY A 48 -20.49 -37.03 -8.20
CA GLY A 48 -21.53 -36.74 -9.20
C GLY A 48 -22.57 -35.68 -8.82
N TRP A 49 -22.70 -35.30 -7.55
CA TRP A 49 -23.79 -34.44 -7.08
C TRP A 49 -23.73 -32.98 -7.57
N TRP A 50 -22.55 -32.50 -7.95
CA TRP A 50 -22.36 -31.10 -8.35
C TRP A 50 -21.82 -30.96 -9.78
N SER A 51 -21.85 -32.04 -10.56
CA SER A 51 -21.44 -32.01 -11.96
C SER A 51 -22.31 -31.02 -12.73
N ASN A 52 -21.70 -29.97 -13.29
CA ASN A 52 -22.37 -28.92 -14.04
C ASN A 52 -23.32 -28.04 -13.21
N TYR A 53 -23.17 -28.04 -11.88
CA TYR A 53 -23.96 -27.13 -11.04
C TYR A 53 -23.46 -25.69 -11.23
N VAL A 54 -24.40 -24.77 -11.45
CA VAL A 54 -24.17 -23.33 -11.59
C VAL A 54 -24.87 -22.67 -10.42
N LEU A 55 -24.13 -21.93 -9.59
CA LEU A 55 -24.72 -21.16 -8.50
C LEU A 55 -25.56 -20.01 -9.08
N PRO A 56 -26.66 -19.61 -8.41
CA PRO A 56 -27.38 -18.41 -8.78
C PRO A 56 -26.42 -17.23 -8.86
N SER A 57 -26.53 -16.44 -9.92
CA SER A 57 -25.63 -15.32 -10.11
C SER A 57 -25.80 -14.32 -8.97
N VAL A 58 -24.68 -13.94 -8.36
CA VAL A 58 -24.68 -12.87 -7.34
C VAL A 58 -24.43 -11.56 -8.06
N LYS A 59 -25.34 -10.59 -7.85
CA LYS A 59 -25.12 -9.21 -8.30
C LYS A 59 -24.17 -8.55 -7.31
N VAL A 60 -22.95 -8.26 -7.74
CA VAL A 60 -22.01 -7.42 -7.00
C VAL A 60 -22.28 -5.99 -7.42
N ILE A 61 -22.69 -5.14 -6.47
CA ILE A 61 -22.78 -3.70 -6.67
C ILE A 61 -21.50 -3.13 -6.07
N VAL A 62 -20.68 -2.51 -6.92
CA VAL A 62 -19.55 -1.72 -6.44
C VAL A 62 -20.11 -0.36 -6.06
N ASP A 63 -20.32 -0.16 -4.77
CA ASP A 63 -20.62 1.17 -4.23
C ASP A 63 -19.30 1.95 -4.22
N ASP A 64 -19.17 2.86 -5.19
CA ASP A 64 -18.06 3.78 -5.26
C ASP A 64 -18.31 4.88 -4.23
N ASP A 65 -17.89 4.63 -3.00
CA ASP A 65 -17.92 5.66 -1.96
C ASP A 65 -16.83 6.69 -2.25
N ARG A 66 -17.14 7.59 -3.20
CA ARG A 66 -16.30 8.70 -3.67
C ARG A 66 -15.83 9.60 -2.52
N ALA A 67 -16.43 9.51 -1.33
CA ALA A 67 -15.95 10.21 -0.15
C ALA A 67 -14.50 9.82 0.21
N TYR A 68 -14.09 8.59 -0.13
CA TYR A 68 -12.75 8.05 0.15
C TYR A 68 -11.77 8.22 -1.02
N GLU A 69 -12.24 8.23 -2.26
CA GLU A 69 -11.38 8.28 -3.47
C GLU A 69 -10.50 9.54 -3.54
N TYR A 70 -10.89 10.63 -2.88
CA TYR A 70 -10.14 11.88 -2.85
C TYR A 70 -9.32 12.11 -1.56
N ARG A 71 -9.39 11.22 -0.57
CA ARG A 71 -8.61 11.39 0.67
C ARG A 71 -7.16 11.04 0.41
N THR A 72 -6.33 12.08 0.37
CA THR A 72 -4.93 12.03 -0.03
C THR A 72 -4.04 12.66 1.01
N CYS A 73 -3.03 11.90 1.43
CA CYS A 73 -1.84 12.42 2.08
C CYS A 73 -0.73 12.62 1.04
N HIS A 74 0.13 13.64 1.22
CA HIS A 74 1.32 13.76 0.40
C HIS A 74 2.53 14.34 1.13
N SER A 75 3.69 14.02 0.57
CA SER A 75 5.01 14.60 0.85
C SER A 75 5.62 14.99 -0.50
N HIS A 76 5.79 16.28 -0.75
CA HIS A 76 6.28 16.79 -2.04
C HIS A 76 7.65 17.46 -1.90
N ILE A 77 8.64 16.96 -2.64
CA ILE A 77 9.98 17.53 -2.81
C ILE A 77 10.68 17.82 -1.47
N ASP A 78 10.70 19.07 -1.05
CA ASP A 78 11.20 19.60 0.21
C ASP A 78 10.09 19.56 1.25
N PRO A 79 9.83 18.39 1.85
CA PRO A 79 8.48 17.87 2.05
C PRO A 79 7.46 18.90 2.50
N HIS A 80 6.73 19.43 1.51
CA HIS A 80 5.45 20.06 1.75
C HIS A 80 4.44 18.95 2.02
N MET A 81 3.94 18.92 3.26
CA MET A 81 3.13 17.84 3.77
C MET A 81 1.65 18.20 3.73
N LYS A 82 0.83 17.19 3.46
CA LYS A 82 -0.61 17.22 3.72
C LYS A 82 -1.04 15.93 4.39
N THR A 83 -1.73 16.04 5.53
CA THR A 83 -2.32 14.90 6.23
C THR A 83 -3.56 14.39 5.50
N ILE A 84 -4.01 13.19 5.87
CA ILE A 84 -5.18 12.54 5.25
C ILE A 84 -6.45 13.38 5.43
N ASP A 85 -6.61 13.97 6.61
CA ASP A 85 -7.77 14.80 6.97
C ASP A 85 -7.67 16.24 6.45
N GLY A 86 -6.51 16.63 5.92
CA GLY A 86 -6.35 17.82 5.08
C GLY A 86 -5.52 18.95 5.69
N LEU A 87 -4.74 18.68 6.73
CA LEU A 87 -3.86 19.64 7.37
C LEU A 87 -2.53 19.78 6.60
N TYR A 88 -2.09 21.01 6.36
CA TYR A 88 -0.84 21.30 5.64
C TYR A 88 0.27 21.75 6.60
N TYR A 89 1.48 21.24 6.41
CA TYR A 89 2.64 21.58 7.23
C TYR A 89 3.97 21.30 6.52
N GLU A 90 5.06 21.73 7.15
CA GLU A 90 6.42 21.58 6.64
C GLU A 90 7.23 20.60 7.49
N GLN A 91 7.92 19.66 6.83
CA GLN A 91 8.86 18.73 7.48
C GLN A 91 10.30 19.10 7.12
N GLN A 92 10.78 20.23 7.66
CA GLN A 92 12.08 20.84 7.31
C GLN A 92 13.13 20.80 8.42
N HIS A 93 12.83 20.21 9.59
CA HIS A 93 13.70 20.30 10.76
C HIS A 93 14.98 19.47 10.65
N SER A 94 14.85 18.19 10.26
CA SER A 94 15.96 17.24 10.25
C SER A 94 15.85 16.27 9.06
N ALA A 95 17.01 15.86 8.54
CA ALA A 95 17.08 14.74 7.60
C ALA A 95 16.96 13.42 8.36
N GLY A 96 16.37 12.41 7.73
CA GLY A 96 16.20 11.11 8.36
C GLY A 96 15.33 10.15 7.54
N ALA A 97 15.01 9.01 8.13
CA ALA A 97 13.98 8.13 7.60
C ALA A 97 12.75 8.27 8.50
N TYR A 98 11.57 8.50 7.94
CA TYR A 98 10.36 8.78 8.71
C TYR A 98 9.23 7.83 8.33
N MET A 99 8.41 7.45 9.31
CA MET A 99 7.16 6.74 9.04
C MET A 99 6.14 7.72 8.44
N LEU A 100 6.00 7.68 7.11
CA LEU A 100 5.07 8.56 6.41
C LEU A 100 3.62 8.14 6.67
N TYR A 101 3.34 6.85 6.51
CA TYR A 101 2.02 6.26 6.75
C TYR A 101 2.18 4.88 7.37
N TRP A 102 1.32 4.56 8.33
CA TRP A 102 1.23 3.24 8.92
C TRP A 102 -0.23 2.85 9.13
N ASN A 103 -0.66 1.76 8.49
CA ASN A 103 -1.92 1.12 8.80
C ASN A 103 -1.70 0.14 9.98
N THR A 104 -2.24 0.49 11.14
CA THR A 104 -2.03 -0.24 12.40
C THR A 104 -2.76 -1.59 12.43
N PHE A 105 -3.86 -1.71 11.69
CA PHE A 105 -4.67 -2.94 11.62
C PHE A 105 -4.03 -3.97 10.68
N TYR A 106 -3.80 -3.57 9.44
CA TYR A 106 -3.27 -4.43 8.39
C TYR A 106 -1.74 -4.52 8.39
N ASP A 107 -1.03 -3.73 9.20
CA ASP A 107 0.43 -3.72 9.30
C ASP A 107 1.08 -3.45 7.92
N ILE A 108 0.66 -2.34 7.32
CA ILE A 108 1.20 -1.80 6.07
C ILE A 108 1.88 -0.48 6.40
N GLU A 109 3.12 -0.31 5.98
CA GLU A 109 3.90 0.89 6.27
C GLU A 109 4.48 1.49 5.00
N VAL A 110 4.53 2.82 4.96
CA VAL A 110 5.23 3.63 3.97
C VAL A 110 6.22 4.50 4.73
N GLN A 111 7.50 4.32 4.45
CA GLN A 111 8.56 5.17 4.99
C GLN A 111 9.07 6.09 3.89
N GLN A 112 9.30 7.35 4.24
CA GLN A 112 10.06 8.28 3.41
C GLN A 112 11.48 8.43 3.94
N LYS A 113 12.45 8.67 3.07
CA LYS A 113 13.79 9.08 3.46
C LYS A 113 14.08 10.45 2.89
N THR A 114 14.66 11.29 3.73
CA THR A 114 15.01 12.66 3.38
C THR A 114 16.51 12.89 3.53
N HIS A 115 17.02 13.92 2.85
CA HIS A 115 18.41 14.35 2.94
C HIS A 115 18.53 15.86 2.93
N ASP A 116 19.69 16.36 3.33
CA ASP A 116 20.06 17.76 3.17
C ASP A 116 20.13 18.13 1.68
N CYS A 117 19.35 19.13 1.31
CA CYS A 117 19.31 19.78 0.02
C CYS A 117 20.14 21.07 0.08
N TRP A 118 21.46 20.90 0.05
CA TRP A 118 22.45 21.98 -0.02
C TRP A 118 22.40 22.99 1.15
N GLY A 119 22.02 22.53 2.34
CA GLY A 119 21.91 23.35 3.55
C GLY A 119 20.76 24.37 3.53
N VAL A 120 19.88 24.30 2.54
CA VAL A 120 18.73 25.22 2.37
C VAL A 120 17.41 24.56 2.77
N ALA A 121 17.29 23.26 2.50
CA ALA A 121 16.08 22.49 2.75
C ALA A 121 16.42 21.04 3.09
N ILE A 122 15.43 20.32 3.56
CA ILE A 122 15.40 18.86 3.63
C ILE A 122 14.50 18.38 2.49
N CYS A 123 14.98 17.45 1.65
CA CYS A 123 14.21 16.90 0.53
C CYS A 123 13.97 15.40 0.68
N ALA A 124 12.78 14.93 0.30
CA ALA A 124 12.49 13.51 0.09
C ALA A 124 13.29 12.96 -1.09
N CYS A 125 14.01 11.88 -0.84
CA CYS A 125 14.90 11.20 -1.80
C CYS A 125 14.75 9.67 -1.78
N GLY A 126 13.87 9.14 -0.95
CA GLY A 126 13.60 7.71 -0.88
C GLY A 126 12.19 7.41 -0.40
N VAL A 127 11.65 6.31 -0.87
CA VAL A 127 10.38 5.74 -0.42
C VAL A 127 10.52 4.23 -0.27
N ALA A 128 9.94 3.68 0.79
CA ALA A 128 9.87 2.25 1.00
C ALA A 128 8.45 1.87 1.45
N VAL A 129 7.82 0.92 0.76
CA VAL A 129 6.49 0.41 1.04
C VAL A 129 6.60 -1.03 1.49
N ARG A 130 6.07 -1.37 2.67
CA ARG A 130 6.04 -2.74 3.19
C ARG A 130 4.62 -3.19 3.48
N ALA A 131 4.28 -4.38 2.99
CA ALA A 131 3.11 -5.15 3.43
C ALA A 131 3.57 -6.59 3.70
N GLY A 132 3.41 -7.06 4.94
CA GLY A 132 3.91 -8.39 5.34
C GLY A 132 5.42 -8.54 5.09
N LYS A 133 5.81 -9.50 4.26
CA LYS A 133 7.22 -9.72 3.85
C LYS A 133 7.60 -9.01 2.54
N ASP A 134 6.63 -8.38 1.91
CA ASP A 134 6.80 -7.69 0.64
C ASP A 134 7.25 -6.27 0.90
N VAL A 135 8.36 -5.88 0.28
CA VAL A 135 8.97 -4.57 0.43
C VAL A 135 9.37 -4.09 -0.95
N PHE A 136 8.79 -2.96 -1.37
CA PHE A 136 9.26 -2.19 -2.51
C PHE A 136 10.03 -0.97 -2.01
N MET A 137 11.16 -0.66 -2.62
CA MET A 137 11.99 0.49 -2.24
C MET A 137 12.54 1.21 -3.46
N ILE A 138 12.52 2.54 -3.38
CA ILE A 138 13.34 3.44 -4.19
C ILE A 138 14.18 4.27 -3.22
N ASN A 139 15.50 4.25 -3.38
CA ASN A 139 16.43 5.04 -2.55
C ASN A 139 17.43 5.73 -3.47
N LYS A 140 17.26 7.05 -3.59
CA LYS A 140 18.13 7.93 -4.39
C LYS A 140 18.90 8.94 -3.53
N CYS A 141 18.81 8.80 -2.20
CA CYS A 141 19.49 9.67 -1.26
C CYS A 141 21.01 9.59 -1.40
N GLY A 142 21.70 10.73 -1.31
CA GLY A 142 23.18 10.78 -1.36
C GLY A 142 23.78 10.33 -2.69
N GLY A 143 23.05 10.48 -3.80
CA GLY A 143 23.50 10.07 -5.14
C GLY A 143 23.40 8.56 -5.39
N LEU A 144 22.74 7.81 -4.52
CA LEU A 144 22.38 6.42 -4.79
C LEU A 144 21.37 6.36 -5.96
N ASN A 145 21.33 5.22 -6.64
CA ASN A 145 20.23 4.89 -7.54
C ASN A 145 19.83 3.44 -7.28
N TYR A 146 19.22 3.22 -6.11
CA TYR A 146 18.82 1.90 -5.65
C TYR A 146 17.31 1.73 -5.80
N MET A 147 16.90 0.65 -6.46
CA MET A 147 15.51 0.21 -6.51
C MET A 147 15.50 -1.30 -6.29
N ASP A 148 14.60 -1.77 -5.42
CA ASP A 148 14.49 -3.19 -5.11
C ASP A 148 13.06 -3.57 -4.72
N PHE A 149 12.71 -4.81 -4.98
CA PHE A 149 11.40 -5.37 -4.68
C PHE A 149 11.52 -6.84 -4.25
N THR A 150 11.24 -7.13 -2.97
CA THR A 150 11.53 -8.44 -2.37
C THR A 150 10.77 -9.61 -3.00
N GLN A 151 9.52 -9.41 -3.46
CA GLN A 151 8.81 -10.41 -4.27
C GLN A 151 8.18 -9.81 -5.51
N CYS A 152 9.04 -9.37 -6.41
CA CYS A 152 8.65 -9.04 -7.75
C CYS A 152 8.18 -10.31 -8.51
N GLY A 153 6.86 -10.53 -8.60
CA GLY A 153 6.24 -11.63 -9.34
C GLY A 153 5.14 -12.40 -8.60
N GLU A 154 5.02 -13.71 -8.88
CA GLU A 154 4.01 -14.57 -8.25
C GLU A 154 4.34 -14.82 -6.76
N GLY A 155 3.45 -14.36 -5.87
CA GLY A 155 3.56 -14.58 -4.42
C GLY A 155 3.73 -13.30 -3.58
N GLY A 156 4.02 -12.17 -4.23
CA GLY A 156 3.92 -10.83 -3.65
C GLY A 156 2.48 -10.44 -3.32
N ILE A 157 2.33 -9.52 -2.37
CA ILE A 157 1.05 -8.90 -2.00
C ILE A 157 1.03 -7.40 -2.32
N LEU A 158 2.19 -6.79 -2.59
CA LEU A 158 2.25 -5.48 -3.25
C LEU A 158 2.19 -5.67 -4.76
N GLU A 159 1.51 -4.76 -5.44
CA GLU A 159 1.54 -4.65 -6.90
C GLU A 159 2.20 -3.33 -7.27
N VAL A 160 3.31 -3.40 -8.01
CA VAL A 160 4.07 -2.22 -8.45
C VAL A 160 3.91 -2.07 -9.96
N ILE A 161 3.35 -0.94 -10.36
CA ILE A 161 3.02 -0.59 -11.75
C ILE A 161 3.90 0.59 -12.15
N PRO A 162 4.88 0.42 -13.05
CA PRO A 162 5.58 1.54 -13.64
C PRO A 162 4.64 2.24 -14.62
N LEU A 163 4.46 3.55 -14.46
CA LEU A 163 3.59 4.34 -15.34
C LEU A 163 4.43 4.96 -16.45
N ASN A 164 5.39 5.80 -16.05
CA ASN A 164 6.22 6.63 -16.92
C ASN A 164 7.68 6.54 -16.45
N SER A 165 8.60 7.22 -17.14
CA SER A 165 9.97 7.37 -16.65
C SER A 165 9.97 8.12 -15.31
N GLY A 166 10.35 7.42 -14.23
CA GLY A 166 10.40 7.99 -12.89
C GLY A 166 9.06 8.00 -12.14
N GLU A 167 7.98 7.48 -12.71
CA GLU A 167 6.66 7.42 -12.07
C GLU A 167 6.24 5.97 -11.77
N TYR A 168 5.89 5.72 -10.51
CA TYR A 168 5.54 4.40 -10.00
C TYR A 168 4.24 4.46 -9.20
N ARG A 169 3.37 3.48 -9.42
CA ARG A 169 2.17 3.26 -8.62
C ARG A 169 2.28 1.94 -7.88
N ILE A 170 2.12 1.97 -6.56
CA ILE A 170 2.13 0.79 -5.70
C ILE A 170 0.73 0.61 -5.13
N LEU A 171 0.13 -0.55 -5.39
CA LEU A 171 -1.16 -0.94 -4.84
C LEU A 171 -0.95 -1.88 -3.66
N THR A 172 -1.62 -1.59 -2.55
CA THR A 172 -1.61 -2.47 -1.36
C THR A 172 -2.76 -3.47 -1.42
N PRO A 173 -2.71 -4.55 -0.63
CA PRO A 173 -3.79 -5.55 -0.54
C PRO A 173 -5.14 -5.00 -0.06
N ILE A 174 -5.16 -3.83 0.58
CA ILE A 174 -6.37 -3.19 1.08
C ILE A 174 -6.92 -2.13 0.12
N GLY A 175 -6.23 -1.88 -1.00
CA GLY A 175 -6.65 -0.92 -2.03
C GLY A 175 -6.00 0.45 -1.91
N THR A 176 -5.23 0.73 -0.85
CA THR A 176 -4.46 1.98 -0.72
C THR A 176 -3.48 2.08 -1.87
N LYS A 177 -3.37 3.26 -2.47
CA LYS A 177 -2.50 3.50 -3.63
C LYS A 177 -1.41 4.49 -3.24
N ILE A 178 -0.16 4.13 -3.50
CA ILE A 178 0.99 5.01 -3.33
C ILE A 178 1.46 5.41 -4.72
N GLN A 179 1.45 6.70 -5.03
CA GLN A 179 2.03 7.25 -6.25
C GLN A 179 3.37 7.91 -5.91
N VAL A 180 4.41 7.57 -6.66
CA VAL A 180 5.75 8.09 -6.47
C VAL A 180 6.22 8.69 -7.78
N SER A 181 6.62 9.96 -7.75
CA SER A 181 7.23 10.65 -8.88
C SER A 181 8.65 11.07 -8.52
N VAL A 182 9.64 10.55 -9.23
CA VAL A 182 11.04 10.95 -9.09
C VAL A 182 11.30 12.17 -9.97
N LEU A 183 11.78 13.24 -9.34
CA LEU A 183 12.04 14.54 -9.91
C LEU A 183 13.52 14.89 -9.80
N TYR A 184 14.08 15.57 -10.80
CA TYR A 184 15.47 16.06 -10.79
C TYR A 184 16.49 14.99 -10.35
N ASP A 185 16.36 13.78 -10.89
CA ASP A 185 17.19 12.60 -10.63
C ASP A 185 17.15 11.99 -9.22
N SER A 186 16.80 12.73 -8.17
CA SER A 186 16.79 12.23 -6.79
C SER A 186 15.56 12.57 -5.95
N ASN A 187 14.93 13.72 -6.17
CA ASN A 187 13.85 14.21 -5.32
C ASN A 187 12.56 13.45 -5.60
N MET A 188 11.63 13.42 -4.63
CA MET A 188 10.41 12.62 -4.76
C MET A 188 9.16 13.40 -4.37
N ASN A 189 8.11 13.23 -5.15
CA ASN A 189 6.73 13.41 -4.69
C ASN A 189 6.17 12.05 -4.32
N ILE A 190 5.62 11.94 -3.13
CA ILE A 190 4.97 10.74 -2.61
C ILE A 190 3.54 11.11 -2.26
N GLU A 191 2.58 10.50 -2.93
CA GLU A 191 1.15 10.69 -2.67
C GLU A 191 0.53 9.35 -2.26
N ILE A 192 -0.28 9.37 -1.21
CA ILE A 192 -0.96 8.18 -0.70
C ILE A 192 -2.46 8.44 -0.74
N ILE A 193 -3.14 7.68 -1.58
CA ILE A 193 -4.59 7.72 -1.77
C ILE A 193 -5.18 6.61 -0.91
N MET A 194 -6.05 7.00 0.03
CA MET A 194 -6.63 6.09 1.01
C MET A 194 -7.65 5.16 0.37
N ALA A 195 -7.66 3.92 0.85
CA ALA A 195 -8.81 3.03 0.69
C ALA A 195 -9.81 3.25 1.84
N PRO A 196 -11.08 2.86 1.67
CA PRO A 196 -12.05 2.87 2.78
C PRO A 196 -11.57 2.09 4.02
N LYS A 197 -10.74 1.05 3.81
CA LYS A 197 -10.14 0.23 4.88
C LYS A 197 -9.07 0.96 5.72
N ASP A 198 -8.63 2.14 5.28
CA ASP A 198 -7.69 2.97 6.06
C ASP A 198 -8.39 3.74 7.17
N PHE A 199 -9.70 3.98 7.05
CA PHE A 199 -10.44 4.80 8.01
C PHE A 199 -10.30 4.27 9.44
N ASN A 200 -9.95 5.15 10.37
CA ASN A 200 -9.62 4.90 11.78
C ASN A 200 -8.46 3.92 12.04
N ASN A 201 -7.66 3.60 11.03
CA ASN A 201 -6.58 2.60 11.15
C ASN A 201 -5.21 3.16 10.77
N THR A 202 -5.05 4.48 10.60
CA THR A 202 -3.77 5.10 10.21
C THR A 202 -3.12 5.87 11.35
N ASP A 203 -1.80 5.87 11.33
CA ASP A 203 -0.92 6.77 12.09
C ASP A 203 0.30 7.14 11.19
N GLY A 204 1.18 8.02 11.67
CA GLY A 204 2.40 8.46 10.97
C GLY A 204 2.36 9.95 10.67
N LEU A 205 3.30 10.41 9.83
CA LEU A 205 3.33 11.81 9.36
C LEU A 205 2.08 12.21 8.55
N CYS A 206 1.37 11.23 7.98
CA CYS A 206 0.09 11.44 7.31
C CYS A 206 -1.10 11.67 8.26
N GLY A 207 -0.91 11.55 9.58
CA GLY A 207 -1.95 11.72 10.58
C GLY A 207 -2.91 10.52 10.70
N SER A 208 -3.91 10.68 11.55
CA SER A 208 -5.04 9.75 11.65
C SER A 208 -6.02 10.00 10.51
N PHE A 209 -6.76 8.98 10.11
CA PHE A 209 -7.82 9.11 9.13
C PHE A 209 -9.17 8.96 9.82
N ASP A 210 -9.62 10.01 10.49
CA ASP A 210 -10.87 10.02 11.27
C ASP A 210 -11.75 11.25 11.02
N ASN A 211 -11.37 12.09 10.05
CA ASN A 211 -11.95 13.40 9.73
C ASN A 211 -11.75 14.47 10.82
N ASP A 212 -10.74 14.35 11.69
CA ASP A 212 -10.41 15.37 12.69
C ASP A 212 -8.95 15.84 12.63
N THR A 213 -8.70 16.89 11.84
CA THR A 213 -7.38 17.54 11.75
C THR A 213 -6.75 17.97 13.08
N LYS A 214 -7.50 18.09 14.18
CA LYS A 214 -6.96 18.51 15.48
C LYS A 214 -6.05 17.48 16.13
N ASN A 215 -6.16 16.22 15.72
CA ASN A 215 -5.38 15.13 16.28
C ASN A 215 -4.30 14.58 15.34
N ASP A 216 -4.21 15.11 14.11
CA ASP A 216 -3.29 14.65 13.08
C ASP A 216 -1.81 14.70 13.51
N PHE A 217 -1.44 15.67 14.34
CA PHE A 217 -0.08 15.77 14.89
C PHE A 217 0.11 14.97 16.18
N LYS A 218 -0.42 13.75 16.20
CA LYS A 218 -0.21 12.77 17.27
C LYS A 218 1.19 12.17 17.19
N HIS A 219 1.88 12.15 18.31
CA HIS A 219 3.25 11.66 18.41
C HIS A 219 3.31 10.14 18.37
N TYR A 220 4.42 9.60 17.88
CA TYR A 220 4.65 8.15 17.85
C TYR A 220 4.48 7.53 19.25
N ASN A 221 3.65 6.49 19.34
CA ASN A 221 3.41 5.70 20.54
C ASN A 221 3.11 6.54 21.80
N SER A 222 2.42 7.67 21.61
CA SER A 222 2.07 8.61 22.68
C SER A 222 0.67 9.18 22.46
N ASN A 223 0.08 9.72 23.52
CA ASN A 223 -1.13 10.53 23.46
C ASN A 223 -0.83 12.04 23.35
N THR A 224 0.45 12.42 23.24
CA THR A 224 0.86 13.80 22.98
C THR A 224 0.40 14.20 21.58
N ILE A 225 -0.25 15.35 21.49
CA ILE A 225 -0.71 15.96 20.24
C ILE A 225 -0.10 17.35 20.17
N THR A 226 0.67 17.62 19.11
CA THR A 226 1.14 18.98 18.81
C THR A 226 -0.02 19.81 18.26
N ASP A 227 -0.02 21.12 18.52
CA ASP A 227 -1.09 21.99 18.01
C ASP A 227 -1.17 21.96 16.47
N HIS A 228 -2.31 21.50 15.95
CA HIS A 228 -2.63 21.48 14.52
C HIS A 228 -2.48 22.83 13.81
N THR A 229 -2.49 23.97 14.51
CA THR A 229 -2.32 25.28 13.85
C THR A 229 -0.88 25.61 13.47
N THR A 230 0.10 24.83 13.94
CA THR A 230 1.51 25.06 13.62
C THR A 230 1.86 24.59 12.21
N HIS A 231 2.59 25.44 11.49
CA HIS A 231 3.08 25.11 10.15
C HIS A 231 4.37 24.26 10.18
N HIS A 232 5.09 24.27 11.32
CA HIS A 232 6.35 23.53 11.51
C HIS A 232 6.27 22.67 12.77
N PRO A 233 5.53 21.54 12.74
CA PRO A 233 5.35 20.64 13.88
C PRO A 233 6.60 19.75 14.09
N ASN A 234 7.73 20.37 14.44
CA ASN A 234 9.03 19.70 14.53
C ASN A 234 9.03 18.52 15.51
N GLU A 235 8.47 18.70 16.72
CA GLU A 235 8.43 17.63 17.72
C GLU A 235 7.59 16.43 17.27
N PHE A 236 6.46 16.68 16.61
CA PHE A 236 5.66 15.64 15.99
C PHE A 236 6.45 14.92 14.88
N SER A 237 7.08 15.68 13.99
CA SER A 237 7.85 15.12 12.87
C SER A 237 9.02 14.25 13.36
N ASP A 238 9.77 14.77 14.34
CA ASP A 238 10.91 14.06 14.94
C ASP A 238 10.48 12.81 15.70
N SER A 239 9.28 12.79 16.30
CA SER A 239 8.74 11.60 16.98
C SER A 239 8.57 10.41 16.03
N TRP A 240 8.36 10.67 14.74
CA TRP A 240 8.20 9.66 13.69
C TRP A 240 9.50 9.32 12.95
N ASN A 241 10.65 9.83 13.40
CA ASN A 241 11.95 9.48 12.85
C ASN A 241 12.36 8.04 13.25
N MET A 242 12.65 7.23 12.24
CA MET A 242 12.99 5.81 12.32
C MET A 242 14.50 5.55 12.33
N GLU A 243 15.36 6.57 12.21
CA GLU A 243 16.80 6.49 11.93
C GLU A 243 17.63 5.70 12.97
N LEU A 244 17.05 5.24 14.08
CA LEU A 244 17.75 4.37 15.04
C LEU A 244 16.92 3.14 15.45
N THR A 245 15.86 2.85 14.71
CA THR A 245 14.96 1.72 14.97
C THR A 245 15.37 0.49 14.16
N SER A 246 15.06 -0.71 14.65
CA SER A 246 15.16 -1.96 13.88
C SER A 246 14.21 -2.01 12.68
N ASP A 247 13.25 -1.08 12.64
CA ASP A 247 12.18 -1.03 11.66
C ASP A 247 12.50 -0.09 10.48
N GLU A 248 13.62 0.65 10.49
CA GLU A 248 14.07 1.41 9.33
C GLU A 248 14.36 0.48 8.15
N ILE A 249 13.57 0.61 7.06
CA ILE A 249 13.71 -0.26 5.90
C ILE A 249 14.99 0.09 5.12
N PHE A 250 15.34 1.37 5.01
CA PHE A 250 16.48 1.86 4.21
C PHE A 250 17.86 1.39 4.68
N ARG A 251 18.00 0.90 5.92
CA ARG A 251 19.27 0.35 6.45
C ARG A 251 19.47 -1.14 6.15
N LYS A 252 18.43 -1.85 5.73
CA LYS A 252 18.48 -3.30 5.49
C LYS A 252 19.20 -3.57 4.17
N LYS A 253 20.53 -3.60 4.23
CA LYS A 253 21.47 -3.87 3.10
C LYS A 253 21.16 -5.16 2.32
N ASN A 254 20.41 -6.08 2.93
CA ASN A 254 19.85 -7.25 2.29
C ASN A 254 18.42 -7.45 2.81
N LEU A 255 17.44 -6.79 2.19
CA LEU A 255 16.01 -7.00 2.49
C LEU A 255 15.62 -8.49 2.45
N PHE A 256 16.37 -9.31 1.69
CA PHE A 256 16.21 -10.76 1.53
C PHE A 256 16.62 -11.62 2.74
N ARG A 257 17.33 -11.12 3.76
CA ARG A 257 17.87 -11.97 4.85
C ARG A 257 17.13 -11.92 6.19
N GLU A 258 16.25 -10.95 6.44
CA GLU A 258 15.71 -10.71 7.79
C GLU A 258 14.18 -10.53 7.88
N ALA A 259 13.42 -10.95 6.87
CA ALA A 259 11.95 -10.92 6.94
C ALA A 259 11.37 -12.14 7.71
N ASN A 260 11.56 -12.20 9.03
CA ASN A 260 10.89 -13.21 9.88
C ASN A 260 9.52 -12.71 10.41
N ARG A 261 8.58 -12.52 9.47
CA ARG A 261 7.14 -12.72 9.67
C ARG A 261 6.64 -13.45 8.43
N THR A 262 6.12 -14.67 8.58
CA THR A 262 5.67 -15.45 7.42
C THR A 262 4.49 -14.75 6.74
N LEU A 263 4.50 -14.66 5.41
CA LEU A 263 3.37 -14.14 4.62
C LEU A 263 2.04 -14.81 4.99
N GLU A 264 2.08 -16.10 5.29
CA GLU A 264 0.92 -16.85 5.75
C GLU A 264 0.42 -16.37 7.12
N TYR A 265 1.30 -15.97 8.04
CA TYR A 265 0.89 -15.34 9.31
C TYR A 265 0.20 -13.99 9.06
N TRP A 266 0.78 -13.14 8.21
CA TRP A 266 0.18 -11.84 7.87
C TRP A 266 -1.19 -12.02 7.17
N LYS A 267 -1.29 -12.93 6.20
CA LYS A 267 -2.57 -13.27 5.54
C LYS A 267 -3.60 -13.82 6.53
N THR A 268 -3.19 -14.70 7.44
CA THR A 268 -4.07 -15.30 8.45
C THR A 268 -4.57 -14.25 9.43
N ARG A 269 -3.67 -13.39 9.95
CA ARG A 269 -4.01 -12.27 10.85
C ARG A 269 -5.02 -11.33 10.20
N ASN A 270 -4.81 -11.00 8.93
CA ASN A 270 -5.62 -10.03 8.20
C ASN A 270 -6.83 -10.66 7.49
N GLN A 271 -7.10 -11.95 7.71
CA GLN A 271 -8.17 -12.72 7.05
C GLN A 271 -8.18 -12.58 5.51
N MET A 272 -7.01 -12.32 4.91
CA MET A 272 -6.87 -12.12 3.47
C MET A 272 -6.78 -13.47 2.76
N TYR A 273 -7.93 -14.00 2.38
CA TYR A 273 -8.03 -15.11 1.45
C TYR A 273 -7.82 -14.60 0.02
N LEU A 274 -6.56 -14.39 -0.37
CA LEU A 274 -6.24 -14.40 -1.80
C LEU A 274 -6.34 -15.84 -2.27
N SER A 275 -7.48 -16.20 -2.85
CA SER A 275 -7.55 -17.40 -3.68
C SER A 275 -6.42 -17.30 -4.71
N LYS A 276 -5.73 -18.41 -4.98
CA LYS A 276 -4.73 -18.49 -6.05
C LYS A 276 -5.42 -18.14 -7.37
N LEU A 277 -5.49 -16.85 -7.69
CA LEU A 277 -5.78 -16.36 -9.01
C LEU A 277 -4.60 -16.81 -9.85
N GLN A 278 -4.78 -17.94 -10.51
CA GLN A 278 -4.02 -18.31 -11.69
C GLN A 278 -4.28 -17.18 -12.69
N ARG A 279 -3.44 -16.15 -12.68
CA ARG A 279 -3.60 -14.96 -13.52
C ARG A 279 -3.51 -15.42 -14.97
N HIS A 280 -4.66 -15.52 -15.64
CA HIS A 280 -4.68 -15.63 -17.08
C HIS A 280 -4.26 -14.28 -17.64
N TRP A 281 -3.04 -14.27 -18.14
CA TRP A 281 -2.39 -13.26 -18.98
C TRP A 281 -3.35 -12.30 -19.67
N ILE A 282 -3.51 -11.11 -19.10
CA ILE A 282 -3.71 -9.93 -19.93
C ILE A 282 -2.28 -9.55 -20.33
N ASN A 283 -1.93 -9.84 -21.58
CA ASN A 283 -0.65 -9.43 -22.16
C ASN A 283 -0.57 -7.90 -22.11
N TYR A 284 0.05 -7.35 -21.07
CA TYR A 284 0.67 -6.05 -21.19
C TYR A 284 1.82 -6.21 -22.19
N PRO A 285 1.92 -5.38 -23.24
CA PRO A 285 2.93 -5.54 -24.30
C PRO A 285 4.39 -5.49 -23.82
N ASN A 286 4.64 -5.17 -22.55
CA ASN A 286 5.96 -5.16 -21.94
C ASN A 286 5.92 -5.93 -20.63
N GLU A 287 6.19 -7.23 -20.67
CA GLU A 287 6.63 -7.97 -19.50
C GLU A 287 7.99 -7.40 -19.05
N VAL A 288 7.96 -6.36 -18.22
CA VAL A 288 9.17 -5.87 -17.56
C VAL A 288 9.46 -6.83 -16.41
N SER A 289 10.14 -7.92 -16.76
CA SER A 289 10.87 -8.73 -15.79
C SER A 289 11.60 -7.80 -14.82
N CYS A 290 11.53 -8.11 -13.53
CA CYS A 290 12.26 -7.44 -12.43
C CYS A 290 13.74 -7.18 -12.72
N LYS A 291 14.30 -7.85 -13.72
CA LYS A 291 15.66 -7.70 -14.23
C LYS A 291 15.92 -6.45 -15.07
N ASN A 292 14.88 -5.73 -15.52
CA ASN A 292 15.02 -4.58 -16.44
C ASN A 292 14.62 -3.23 -15.80
N TRP A 293 14.62 -3.15 -14.47
CA TRP A 293 14.29 -1.91 -13.72
C TRP A 293 15.54 -1.04 -13.45
N LEU A 294 16.71 -1.46 -13.95
CA LEU A 294 18.01 -0.78 -13.86
C LEU A 294 18.32 0.00 -15.14
#